data_AF-A0A9Q5MXJ2-F1
#
_entry.id   AF-A0A9Q5MXJ2-F1
#
_cell.length_a   1.000
_cell.length_b   1.000
_cell.length_c   1.000
_cell.angle_alpha   90.00
_cell.angle_beta   90.00
_cell.angle_gamma   90.00
#
_symmetry.space_group_name_H-M   'P 1'
#
loop_
_entity.id
_entity.type
_entity.pdbx_description
1 polymer ?
#
loop_
_entity_poly.entity_id
_entity_poly.type
_entity_poly.pdbx_seq_one_letter_code
_entity_poly.pdbx_strand_id
1 'polypeptide(L)'
;MYRALDISSVFPFSIAIRFPQVHLVPQSAPELAFTLLLLITLFSTFRILRYYISFKSPEDTAFSDTPDSLATKNLNENGDESTIPLSPVSSSLVASFIGLVSSIGTMIVSPLAVRPVPGSEPPSTLVERALDVLPKLEKPESPFPVKQPYDSLLVLDVEATCREGTDFNWPNEIIEWPVMLLRWRNKDSEGRAKELYVADEFRSFVKPTWRPELSAFCTSLTGITQAQVDRAPKFTKVLESFYEFLLRNKLIDPSTGERLEQFIWCTDGPFDIRDFVVKQCFISKVQMPLWLKGDVLDVRKVVTYYLALQEGTVSKPPRPKNPFPKGGTLVRRRRTLNIEQQLRVLNLAEFIGRQHSGIDDTRNIARVLIELAKRGIRLEPNTPIYPGRRWQWMGKPGQVLEEYCFI
;
A
#
# COMPACT_ATOMS: atom_id res chain seq x y z
N MET A 1 -4.34 20.63 45.72
CA MET A 1 -5.61 21.38 45.59
C MET A 1 -5.65 21.99 44.21
N TYR A 2 -6.54 21.53 43.33
CA TYR A 2 -7.51 22.30 42.53
C TYR A 2 -8.46 21.28 41.90
N ARG A 3 -9.77 21.52 42.05
CA ARG A 3 -10.86 20.58 41.75
C ARG A 3 -11.11 20.49 40.24
N ALA A 4 -11.48 19.30 39.78
CA ALA A 4 -12.10 19.13 38.47
C ALA A 4 -13.45 19.87 38.42
N LEU A 5 -13.71 20.59 37.34
CA LEU A 5 -15.02 21.16 37.02
C LEU A 5 -15.88 20.06 36.40
N ASP A 6 -16.88 19.60 37.16
CA ASP A 6 -17.96 18.74 36.67
C ASP A 6 -19.03 19.65 36.04
N ILE A 7 -19.36 19.39 34.77
CA ILE A 7 -20.30 20.19 33.98
C ILE A 7 -21.53 19.37 33.57
N SER A 8 -21.88 18.34 34.35
CA SER A 8 -22.99 17.43 34.05
C SER A 8 -24.42 18.01 34.24
N SER A 9 -24.61 19.32 34.37
CA SER A 9 -25.91 19.91 34.73
C SER A 9 -26.60 20.82 33.69
N VAL A 10 -26.21 20.82 32.39
CA VAL A 10 -26.81 21.80 31.43
C VAL A 10 -27.41 21.22 30.12
N PHE A 11 -27.34 19.92 29.80
CA PHE A 11 -28.05 19.39 28.61
C PHE A 11 -28.56 17.95 28.78
N PRO A 12 -29.84 17.66 28.45
CA PRO A 12 -30.28 16.31 28.14
C PRO A 12 -29.99 16.05 26.65
N PHE A 13 -29.04 15.18 26.34
CA PHE A 13 -28.80 14.43 25.08
C PHE A 13 -27.30 14.20 24.91
N SER A 14 -26.88 12.97 25.16
CA SER A 14 -25.48 12.52 25.07
C SER A 14 -25.02 12.38 23.60
N ILE A 15 -24.07 13.21 23.19
CA ILE A 15 -23.12 12.88 22.10
C ILE A 15 -21.72 12.98 22.70
N ALA A 16 -21.07 11.83 22.90
CA ALA A 16 -19.70 11.77 23.42
C ALA A 16 -18.70 11.97 22.27
N ILE A 17 -18.15 13.17 22.11
CA ILE A 17 -16.99 13.43 21.26
C ILE A 17 -15.74 13.26 22.13
N ARG A 18 -14.94 12.22 21.88
CA ARG A 18 -13.60 12.08 22.50
C ARG A 18 -12.58 12.85 21.66
N PHE A 19 -11.98 13.89 22.23
CA PHE A 19 -10.75 14.48 21.71
C PHE A 19 -9.53 13.73 22.28
N PRO A 20 -8.48 13.46 21.48
CA PRO A 20 -7.23 12.95 22.02
C PRO A 20 -6.60 14.01 22.95
N GLN A 21 -6.17 13.60 24.14
CA GLN A 21 -5.36 14.45 25.00
C GLN A 21 -4.00 14.66 24.35
N VAL A 22 -3.81 15.83 23.72
CA VAL A 22 -2.49 16.27 23.28
C VAL A 22 -1.86 17.05 24.44
N HIS A 23 -0.87 16.45 25.09
CA HIS A 23 -0.02 17.18 26.03
C HIS A 23 0.95 18.06 25.25
N LEU A 24 0.55 19.30 24.97
CA LEU A 24 1.47 20.35 24.54
C LEU A 24 2.12 20.94 25.80
N VAL A 25 3.41 20.68 25.98
CA VAL A 25 4.24 21.37 26.97
C VAL A 25 4.95 22.51 26.22
N PRO A 26 4.52 23.77 26.36
CA PRO A 26 5.17 24.90 25.70
C PRO A 26 6.56 25.12 26.30
N GLN A 27 7.58 25.26 25.46
CA GLN A 27 8.98 25.40 25.90
C GLN A 27 9.39 26.87 26.10
N SER A 28 8.52 27.83 25.78
CA SER A 28 8.77 29.25 26.05
C SER A 28 7.49 30.11 26.17
N ALA A 29 7.58 31.25 26.86
CA ALA A 29 6.49 32.23 27.02
C ALA A 29 5.83 32.72 25.70
N PRO A 30 6.56 32.97 24.58
CA PRO A 30 5.94 33.37 23.32
C PRO A 30 5.09 32.28 22.65
N GLU A 31 5.43 30.99 22.82
CA GLU A 31 4.61 29.88 22.30
C GLU A 31 3.26 29.77 23.02
N LEU A 32 3.24 30.10 24.31
CA LEU A 32 2.05 30.12 25.14
C LEU A 32 1.09 31.24 24.71
N ALA A 33 1.64 32.42 24.41
CA ALA A 33 0.87 33.56 23.90
C ALA A 33 0.29 33.27 22.49
N PHE A 34 1.07 32.63 21.62
CA PHE A 34 0.61 32.24 20.28
C PHE A 34 -0.52 31.19 20.33
N THR A 35 -0.37 30.18 21.18
CA THR A 35 -1.39 29.14 21.37
C THR A 35 -2.68 29.73 21.95
N LEU A 36 -2.58 30.65 22.91
CA LEU A 36 -3.74 31.33 23.50
C LEU A 36 -4.46 32.21 22.48
N LEU A 37 -3.73 32.95 21.65
CA LEU A 37 -4.29 33.80 20.60
C LEU A 37 -5.02 32.96 19.54
N LEU A 38 -4.43 31.83 19.13
CA LEU A 38 -5.05 30.90 18.19
C LEU A 38 -6.38 30.34 18.72
N LEU A 39 -6.40 29.94 20.00
CA LEU A 39 -7.60 29.40 20.66
C LEU A 39 -8.71 30.45 20.81
N ILE A 40 -8.37 31.70 21.15
CA ILE A 40 -9.33 32.81 21.21
C ILE A 40 -9.92 33.08 19.81
N THR A 41 -9.10 33.03 18.77
CA THR A 41 -9.53 33.27 17.39
C THR A 41 -10.45 32.15 16.90
N LEU A 42 -10.15 30.89 17.23
CA LEU A 42 -11.00 29.73 16.93
C LEU A 42 -12.34 29.78 17.70
N PHE A 43 -12.34 30.18 18.97
CA PHE A 43 -13.58 30.32 19.75
C PHE A 43 -14.48 31.44 19.23
N SER A 44 -13.87 32.55 18.81
CA SER A 44 -14.59 33.71 18.28
C SER A 44 -15.24 33.40 16.94
N THR A 45 -14.51 32.73 16.05
CA THR A 45 -15.01 32.30 14.73
C THR A 45 -16.12 31.26 14.86
N PHE A 46 -16.01 30.32 15.80
CA PHE A 46 -17.06 29.31 16.05
C PHE A 46 -18.36 29.94 16.59
N ARG A 47 -18.26 30.97 17.44
CA ARG A 47 -19.43 31.74 17.92
C ARG A 47 -20.13 32.51 16.81
N ILE A 48 -19.36 33.14 15.92
CA ILE A 48 -19.91 33.88 14.77
C ILE A 48 -20.59 32.92 13.79
N LEU A 49 -19.98 31.77 13.51
CA LEU A 49 -20.56 30.76 12.61
C LEU A 49 -21.87 30.17 13.18
N ARG A 50 -21.92 29.93 14.50
CA ARG A 50 -23.13 29.46 15.18
C ARG A 50 -24.25 30.50 15.16
N TYR A 51 -23.92 31.78 15.32
CA TYR A 51 -24.89 32.88 15.20
C TYR A 51 -25.44 33.00 13.76
N TYR A 52 -24.59 32.81 12.75
CA TYR A 52 -24.96 32.87 11.34
C TYR A 52 -25.85 31.70 10.89
N ILE A 53 -25.61 30.51 11.41
CA ILE A 53 -26.43 29.31 11.12
C ILE A 53 -27.81 29.43 11.79
N SER A 54 -27.92 30.07 12.95
CA SER A 54 -29.20 30.27 13.65
C SER A 54 -30.15 31.27 12.95
N PHE A 55 -29.66 32.08 12.00
CA PHE A 55 -30.45 33.10 11.31
C PHE A 55 -31.03 32.64 9.96
N LYS A 56 -30.69 31.42 9.51
CA LYS A 56 -31.22 30.81 8.28
C LYS A 56 -31.95 29.50 8.60
N SER A 57 -33.12 29.61 9.19
CA SER A 57 -34.14 28.55 9.18
C SER A 57 -35.52 29.21 9.13
N PRO A 58 -36.24 29.18 8.02
CA PRO A 58 -37.68 29.34 8.04
C PRO A 58 -38.32 28.02 8.51
N GLU A 59 -39.16 28.10 9.53
CA GLU A 59 -40.01 27.00 10.00
C GLU A 59 -41.17 26.69 9.03
N ASP A 60 -41.72 25.47 9.22
CA ASP A 60 -43.09 25.01 8.97
C ASP A 60 -43.56 24.54 7.57
N THR A 61 -43.68 23.21 7.38
CA THR A 61 -44.90 22.44 7.71
C THR A 61 -44.84 21.02 7.13
N ALA A 62 -45.18 20.03 7.96
CA ALA A 62 -45.43 18.65 7.55
C ALA A 62 -46.94 18.44 7.37
N PHE A 63 -47.36 17.81 6.27
CA PHE A 63 -48.60 17.04 6.20
C PHE A 63 -48.49 16.01 5.07
N SER A 64 -48.61 14.73 5.41
CA SER A 64 -48.78 13.62 4.48
C SER A 64 -49.91 12.74 4.99
N ASP A 65 -50.93 12.52 4.16
CA ASP A 65 -51.62 11.24 3.99
C ASP A 65 -52.52 11.32 2.72
N THR A 66 -52.37 10.32 1.85
CA THR A 66 -53.09 10.05 0.58
C THR A 66 -54.24 9.04 0.79
N PRO A 67 -54.95 8.48 -0.22
CA PRO A 67 -55.19 8.85 -1.65
C PRO A 67 -56.70 8.81 -2.05
N ASP A 68 -57.09 9.30 -3.24
CA ASP A 68 -57.86 8.49 -4.21
C ASP A 68 -58.24 9.18 -5.55
N SER A 69 -58.15 8.36 -6.60
CA SER A 69 -58.99 8.29 -7.81
C SER A 69 -58.70 9.14 -9.09
N LEU A 70 -58.64 8.37 -10.18
CA LEU A 70 -59.26 8.57 -11.51
C LEU A 70 -58.64 9.54 -12.55
N ALA A 71 -57.94 8.90 -13.48
CA ALA A 71 -58.30 8.77 -14.90
C ALA A 71 -58.22 9.97 -15.89
N THR A 72 -57.36 9.73 -16.89
CA THR A 72 -57.54 9.93 -18.36
C THR A 72 -57.28 11.28 -19.04
N LYS A 73 -56.56 11.15 -20.18
CA LYS A 73 -56.54 11.97 -21.42
C LYS A 73 -55.82 13.33 -21.33
N ASN A 74 -55.16 13.88 -22.34
CA ASN A 74 -54.57 13.49 -23.64
C ASN A 74 -53.98 14.81 -24.21
N LEU A 75 -52.98 14.73 -25.11
CA LEU A 75 -52.60 15.72 -26.14
C LEU A 75 -51.69 16.92 -25.79
N ASN A 76 -50.53 16.92 -26.48
CA ASN A 76 -49.80 17.99 -27.17
C ASN A 76 -50.32 19.44 -27.09
N GLU A 77 -49.44 20.42 -26.89
CA GLU A 77 -48.84 21.29 -27.93
C GLU A 77 -47.96 22.41 -27.33
N ASN A 78 -47.13 22.97 -28.21
CA ASN A 78 -46.12 24.02 -28.00
C ASN A 78 -46.68 25.33 -27.42
N GLY A 79 -45.84 26.07 -26.69
CA GLY A 79 -46.11 27.44 -26.28
C GLY A 79 -44.89 28.10 -25.64
N ASP A 80 -44.25 28.97 -26.43
CA ASP A 80 -43.14 29.85 -26.11
C ASP A 80 -43.61 30.99 -25.18
N GLU A 81 -42.89 31.29 -24.09
CA GLU A 81 -43.02 32.57 -23.40
C GLU A 81 -41.71 32.99 -22.71
N SER A 82 -41.09 34.00 -23.30
CA SER A 82 -39.97 34.77 -22.77
C SER A 82 -40.45 35.78 -21.71
N THR A 83 -39.73 35.93 -20.59
CA THR A 83 -39.45 37.26 -19.97
C THR A 83 -38.46 37.21 -18.79
N ILE A 84 -37.32 37.90 -19.02
CA ILE A 84 -36.55 38.82 -18.15
C ILE A 84 -35.63 38.23 -17.03
N PRO A 85 -34.35 38.70 -16.93
CA PRO A 85 -33.32 38.08 -16.11
C PRO A 85 -33.23 38.69 -14.71
N LEU A 86 -32.99 37.84 -13.70
CA LEU A 86 -32.59 38.29 -12.36
C LEU A 86 -31.06 38.49 -12.30
N SER A 87 -30.69 39.73 -12.01
CA SER A 87 -29.32 40.22 -11.78
C SER A 87 -28.62 39.55 -10.58
N PRO A 88 -27.27 39.44 -10.57
CA PRO A 88 -26.54 38.87 -9.46
C PRO A 88 -26.35 39.93 -8.36
N VAL A 89 -26.97 39.73 -7.21
CA VAL A 89 -26.69 40.55 -6.02
C VAL A 89 -25.78 39.79 -5.07
N SER A 90 -24.61 40.39 -4.83
CA SER A 90 -23.74 40.22 -3.65
C SER A 90 -22.81 38.98 -3.60
N SER A 91 -21.82 38.95 -4.49
CA SER A 91 -20.55 38.23 -4.33
C SER A 91 -19.46 39.05 -3.60
N SER A 92 -19.75 40.22 -3.03
CA SER A 92 -18.73 41.12 -2.44
C SER A 92 -18.52 41.00 -0.93
N LEU A 93 -19.34 40.26 -0.18
CA LEU A 93 -19.15 40.06 1.28
C LEU A 93 -18.32 38.81 1.63
N VAL A 94 -18.21 37.83 0.74
CA VAL A 94 -17.37 36.64 0.96
C VAL A 94 -15.91 36.88 0.53
N ALA A 95 -15.69 37.76 -0.46
CA ALA A 95 -14.35 38.15 -0.91
C ALA A 95 -13.57 39.01 0.11
N SER A 96 -14.27 39.68 1.04
CA SER A 96 -13.62 40.54 2.05
C SER A 96 -13.20 39.79 3.33
N PHE A 97 -13.56 38.51 3.48
CA PHE A 97 -13.12 37.69 4.62
C PHE A 97 -11.88 36.83 4.32
N ILE A 98 -11.56 36.60 3.05
CA ILE A 98 -10.36 35.87 2.62
C ILE A 98 -9.13 36.81 2.57
N GLY A 99 -9.34 38.12 2.37
CA GLY A 99 -8.27 39.12 2.34
C GLY A 99 -7.61 39.45 3.69
N LEU A 100 -8.27 39.18 4.82
CA LEU A 100 -7.73 39.55 6.15
C LEU A 100 -6.88 38.45 6.81
N VAL A 101 -6.96 37.20 6.33
CA VAL A 101 -6.11 36.09 6.83
C VAL A 101 -4.78 36.00 6.06
N SER A 102 -4.63 36.73 4.95
CA SER A 102 -3.41 36.76 4.14
C SER A 102 -2.41 37.88 4.51
N SER A 103 -2.69 38.72 5.52
CA SER A 103 -1.83 39.89 5.85
C SER A 103 -1.16 39.86 7.23
N ILE A 104 -1.12 38.73 7.96
CA ILE A 104 -0.36 38.58 9.22
C ILE A 104 0.73 37.50 9.08
N GLY A 105 1.50 37.55 7.99
CA GLY A 105 2.48 36.50 7.69
C GLY A 105 3.69 36.96 6.89
N THR A 106 4.08 38.23 6.95
CA THR A 106 5.34 38.67 6.33
C THR A 106 5.95 39.84 7.10
N MET A 107 6.56 39.54 8.24
CA MET A 107 7.64 40.37 8.78
C MET A 107 8.92 39.58 8.62
N ILE A 108 9.68 40.01 7.61
CA ILE A 108 11.02 39.53 7.26
C ILE A 108 11.93 39.80 8.45
N VAL A 109 12.35 38.75 9.15
CA VAL A 109 13.58 38.80 9.96
C VAL A 109 14.70 38.37 9.03
N SER A 110 15.47 39.34 8.53
CA SER A 110 16.72 39.07 7.81
C SER A 110 17.67 38.29 8.73
N PRO A 111 18.13 37.09 8.36
CA PRO A 111 19.25 36.49 9.06
C PRO A 111 20.52 37.22 8.63
N LEU A 112 21.24 37.80 9.59
CA LEU A 112 22.63 38.20 9.38
C LEU A 112 23.39 37.00 8.79
N ALA A 113 24.02 37.23 7.65
CA ALA A 113 24.85 36.25 6.96
C ALA A 113 26.00 35.79 7.87
N VAL A 114 25.87 34.59 8.44
CA VAL A 114 26.99 33.86 9.03
C VAL A 114 27.80 33.28 7.87
N ARG A 115 29.07 33.67 7.77
CA ARG A 115 30.00 33.12 6.77
C ARG A 115 30.16 31.61 6.98
N PRO A 116 30.27 30.79 5.92
CA PRO A 116 30.43 29.35 6.07
C PRO A 116 31.79 29.05 6.71
N VAL A 117 31.78 28.26 7.79
CA VAL A 117 32.97 27.55 8.24
C VAL A 117 33.14 26.35 7.30
N PRO A 118 34.28 26.18 6.60
CA PRO A 118 34.50 25.00 5.79
C PRO A 118 34.79 23.81 6.71
N GLY A 119 34.02 22.71 6.59
CA GLY A 119 34.45 21.41 7.09
C GLY A 119 33.53 20.65 8.05
N SER A 120 32.20 20.78 7.96
CA SER A 120 31.32 19.78 8.59
C SER A 120 30.17 19.42 7.66
N GLU A 121 30.21 18.20 7.13
CA GLU A 121 29.03 17.56 6.54
C GLU A 121 27.88 17.58 7.56
N PRO A 122 26.63 17.81 7.12
CA PRO A 122 25.48 17.76 8.01
C PRO A 122 25.40 16.36 8.63
N PRO A 123 25.11 16.22 9.93
CA PRO A 123 25.05 14.92 10.56
C PRO A 123 23.93 14.09 9.93
N SER A 124 24.32 12.95 9.36
CA SER A 124 23.45 11.90 8.83
C SER A 124 22.22 11.74 9.72
N THR A 125 21.04 11.69 9.11
CA THR A 125 19.77 11.57 9.85
C THR A 125 19.78 10.33 10.76
N LEU A 126 19.01 10.34 11.86
CA LEU A 126 18.93 9.20 12.79
C LEU A 126 18.55 7.86 12.10
N VAL A 127 17.94 7.93 10.92
CA VAL A 127 17.61 6.78 10.07
C VAL A 127 18.86 6.17 9.42
N GLU A 128 19.79 6.98 8.91
CA GLU A 128 21.07 6.51 8.37
C GLU A 128 21.92 5.84 9.46
N ARG A 129 21.95 6.40 10.68
CA ARG A 129 22.67 5.79 11.81
C ARG A 129 22.09 4.45 12.26
N ALA A 130 20.80 4.19 12.05
CA ALA A 130 20.18 2.90 12.36
C ALA A 130 20.41 1.85 11.27
N LEU A 131 20.62 2.30 10.02
CA LEU A 131 20.83 1.50 8.83
C LEU A 131 22.24 0.89 8.76
N ASP A 132 23.22 1.47 9.45
CA ASP A 132 24.59 0.96 9.63
C ASP A 132 24.73 -0.14 10.72
N VAL A 133 23.64 -0.52 11.38
CA VAL A 133 23.65 -1.49 12.51
C VAL A 133 23.10 -2.86 12.11
N LEU A 134 22.72 -3.08 10.86
CA LEU A 134 22.22 -4.39 10.44
C LEU A 134 23.39 -5.37 10.26
N PRO A 135 23.35 -6.55 10.94
CA PRO A 135 24.40 -7.54 10.77
C PRO A 135 24.39 -8.06 9.34
N LYS A 136 25.57 -8.16 8.73
CA LYS A 136 25.73 -8.80 7.43
C LYS A 136 25.66 -10.31 7.61
N LEU A 137 25.08 -11.00 6.63
CA LEU A 137 25.12 -12.44 6.53
C LEU A 137 26.55 -12.86 6.18
N GLU A 138 27.22 -13.54 7.10
CA GLU A 138 28.62 -13.97 7.00
C GLU A 138 28.76 -15.30 6.26
N LYS A 139 27.64 -15.97 5.94
CA LYS A 139 27.67 -17.22 5.18
C LYS A 139 28.37 -17.00 3.83
N PRO A 140 29.52 -17.64 3.57
CA PRO A 140 30.27 -17.46 2.33
C PRO A 140 29.58 -18.18 1.17
N GLU A 141 30.10 -17.95 -0.04
CA GLU A 141 29.72 -18.72 -1.21
C GLU A 141 29.96 -20.22 -0.98
N SER A 142 29.00 -21.06 -1.39
CA SER A 142 29.14 -22.50 -1.23
C SER A 142 30.18 -23.05 -2.20
N PRO A 143 31.18 -23.84 -1.76
CA PRO A 143 32.15 -24.44 -2.69
C PRO A 143 31.54 -25.50 -3.61
N PHE A 144 30.39 -26.07 -3.23
CA PHE A 144 29.73 -27.15 -3.95
C PHE A 144 28.27 -26.81 -4.29
N PRO A 145 27.69 -27.41 -5.34
CA PRO A 145 26.26 -27.29 -5.63
C PRO A 145 25.42 -27.99 -4.54
N VAL A 146 24.25 -27.42 -4.26
CA VAL A 146 23.30 -27.93 -3.24
C VAL A 146 22.02 -28.38 -3.91
N LYS A 147 21.37 -29.41 -3.38
CA LYS A 147 20.11 -29.92 -3.94
C LYS A 147 19.00 -28.87 -3.90
N GLN A 148 18.47 -28.49 -5.06
CA GLN A 148 17.40 -27.50 -5.23
C GLN A 148 16.10 -28.18 -5.72
N PRO A 149 14.96 -27.97 -5.06
CA PRO A 149 13.73 -28.70 -5.37
C PRO A 149 13.01 -28.22 -6.64
N TYR A 150 13.27 -27.00 -7.11
CA TYR A 150 12.62 -26.42 -8.29
C TYR A 150 13.63 -26.22 -9.42
N ASP A 151 13.15 -26.29 -10.65
CA ASP A 151 13.92 -26.09 -11.88
C ASP A 151 13.92 -24.63 -12.32
N SER A 152 12.80 -23.94 -12.07
CA SER A 152 12.56 -22.56 -12.45
C SER A 152 11.99 -21.75 -11.27
N LEU A 153 12.38 -20.49 -11.14
CA LEU A 153 11.84 -19.56 -10.14
C LEU A 153 11.21 -18.38 -10.86
N LEU A 154 9.97 -18.03 -10.51
CA LEU A 154 9.25 -16.89 -11.05
C LEU A 154 9.19 -15.80 -9.99
N VAL A 155 10.06 -14.80 -10.10
CA VAL A 155 10.10 -13.66 -9.17
C VAL A 155 9.02 -12.67 -9.58
N LEU A 156 8.21 -12.20 -8.63
CA LEU A 156 7.07 -11.31 -8.85
C LEU A 156 7.04 -10.25 -7.74
N ASP A 157 6.81 -9.01 -8.12
CA ASP A 157 6.49 -7.91 -7.20
C ASP A 157 5.48 -6.97 -7.89
N VAL A 158 4.20 -7.07 -7.52
CA VAL A 158 3.14 -6.31 -8.21
C VAL A 158 3.00 -4.92 -7.61
N GLU A 159 2.80 -3.93 -8.48
CA GLU A 159 2.25 -2.65 -8.03
C GLU A 159 0.73 -2.69 -8.10
N ALA A 160 0.07 -2.05 -7.15
CA ALA A 160 -1.38 -2.00 -7.06
C ALA A 160 -1.90 -0.61 -6.71
N THR A 161 -3.15 -0.31 -7.09
CA THR A 161 -3.83 0.92 -6.70
C THR A 161 -3.84 1.03 -5.18
N CYS A 162 -3.48 2.20 -4.67
CA CYS A 162 -3.45 2.47 -3.24
C CYS A 162 -3.94 3.88 -2.93
N ARG A 163 -4.29 4.12 -1.68
CA ARG A 163 -4.75 5.42 -1.19
C ARG A 163 -4.15 5.69 0.18
N GLU A 164 -3.77 6.94 0.39
CA GLU A 164 -3.29 7.39 1.69
C GLU A 164 -4.34 7.13 2.78
N GLY A 165 -3.88 6.67 3.96
CA GLY A 165 -4.73 6.33 5.09
C GLY A 165 -5.41 4.96 5.02
N THR A 166 -5.26 4.21 3.93
CA THR A 166 -5.81 2.85 3.80
C THR A 166 -4.77 1.77 4.09
N ASP A 167 -5.22 0.59 4.51
CA ASP A 167 -4.37 -0.57 4.78
C ASP A 167 -4.46 -1.63 3.67
N PHE A 168 -3.80 -2.77 3.88
CA PHE A 168 -3.85 -3.93 2.96
C PHE A 168 -5.22 -4.62 2.91
N ASN A 169 -6.26 -4.14 3.60
CA ASN A 169 -7.62 -4.63 3.42
C ASN A 169 -8.37 -3.85 2.34
N TRP A 170 -7.86 -2.74 1.82
CA TRP A 170 -8.47 -1.99 0.71
C TRP A 170 -8.67 -2.85 -0.56
N PRO A 171 -9.66 -2.58 -1.42
CA PRO A 171 -9.84 -3.26 -2.71
C PRO A 171 -8.81 -2.78 -3.75
N ASN A 172 -7.55 -3.14 -3.55
CA ASN A 172 -6.48 -2.82 -4.48
C ASN A 172 -6.67 -3.56 -5.81
N GLU A 173 -6.39 -2.87 -6.91
CA GLU A 173 -6.29 -3.45 -8.26
C GLU A 173 -4.82 -3.44 -8.70
N ILE A 174 -4.30 -4.54 -9.22
CA ILE A 174 -2.95 -4.61 -9.79
C ILE A 174 -2.86 -3.64 -10.97
N ILE A 175 -1.79 -2.85 -11.02
CA ILE A 175 -1.47 -1.86 -12.07
C ILE A 175 -0.11 -2.11 -12.74
N GLU A 176 0.72 -2.99 -12.19
CA GLU A 176 1.92 -3.53 -12.83
C GLU A 176 2.09 -5.01 -12.52
N TRP A 177 2.41 -5.80 -13.55
CA TRP A 177 2.69 -7.23 -13.46
C TRP A 177 4.08 -7.52 -14.06
N PRO A 178 5.14 -7.48 -13.24
CA PRO A 178 6.49 -7.84 -13.63
C PRO A 178 6.83 -9.28 -13.19
N VAL A 179 7.56 -10.02 -14.02
CA VAL A 179 8.09 -11.33 -13.65
C VAL A 179 9.51 -11.51 -14.19
N MET A 180 10.42 -11.95 -13.31
CA MET A 180 11.74 -12.45 -13.71
C MET A 180 11.73 -13.97 -13.66
N LEU A 181 11.99 -14.64 -14.77
CA LEU A 181 12.20 -16.07 -14.82
C LEU A 181 13.67 -16.37 -14.54
N LEU A 182 13.95 -17.08 -13.46
CA LEU A 182 15.29 -17.57 -13.12
C LEU A 182 15.39 -19.07 -13.35
N ARG A 183 16.55 -19.52 -13.83
CA ARG A 183 16.87 -20.93 -14.04
C ARG A 183 18.26 -21.27 -13.52
N TRP A 184 18.49 -22.55 -13.28
CA TRP A 184 19.79 -23.05 -12.89
C TRP A 184 20.68 -23.31 -14.10
N ARG A 185 21.94 -22.90 -14.05
CA ARG A 185 22.97 -23.46 -14.94
C ARG A 185 23.46 -24.77 -14.35
N ASN A 186 23.65 -25.76 -15.22
CA ASN A 186 24.32 -27.02 -14.91
C ASN A 186 23.73 -27.73 -13.67
N LYS A 187 22.40 -27.73 -13.51
CA LYS A 187 21.72 -28.55 -12.50
C LYS A 187 21.91 -30.02 -12.88
N ASP A 188 22.51 -30.80 -11.99
CA ASP A 188 22.80 -32.21 -12.27
C ASP A 188 21.57 -33.11 -12.11
N SER A 189 21.73 -34.39 -12.47
CA SER A 189 20.70 -35.42 -12.38
C SER A 189 20.19 -35.66 -10.95
N GLU A 190 20.96 -35.34 -9.92
CA GLU A 190 20.54 -35.43 -8.52
C GLU A 190 19.83 -34.16 -8.03
N GLY A 191 19.68 -33.18 -8.91
CA GLY A 191 19.02 -31.90 -8.66
C GLY A 191 19.90 -30.90 -7.91
N ARG A 192 21.23 -31.09 -7.87
CA ARG A 192 22.15 -30.14 -7.25
C ARG A 192 22.47 -29.01 -8.22
N ALA A 193 22.40 -27.79 -7.74
CA ALA A 193 22.71 -26.59 -8.50
C ALA A 193 23.31 -25.51 -7.60
N LYS A 194 23.95 -24.51 -8.22
CA LYS A 194 24.57 -23.38 -7.53
C LYS A 194 24.35 -22.06 -8.26
N GLU A 195 24.47 -22.08 -9.58
CA GLU A 195 24.41 -20.88 -10.38
C GLU A 195 23.00 -20.64 -10.91
N LEU A 196 22.34 -19.63 -10.35
CA LEU A 196 21.04 -19.16 -10.80
C LEU A 196 21.24 -17.97 -11.74
N TYR A 197 20.56 -17.94 -12.88
CA TYR A 197 20.63 -16.85 -13.85
C TYR A 197 19.24 -16.42 -14.31
N VAL A 198 19.13 -15.16 -14.76
CA VAL A 198 17.91 -14.65 -15.41
C VAL A 198 17.81 -15.24 -16.80
N ALA A 199 16.76 -16.02 -17.04
CA ALA A 199 16.49 -16.65 -18.33
C ALA A 199 15.57 -15.80 -19.21
N ASP A 200 14.60 -15.10 -18.62
CA ASP A 200 13.65 -14.26 -19.36
C ASP A 200 12.99 -13.23 -18.41
N GLU A 201 12.36 -12.22 -19.00
CA GLU A 201 11.65 -11.16 -18.29
C GLU A 201 10.28 -10.93 -18.94
N PHE A 202 9.27 -10.69 -18.10
CA PHE A 202 7.96 -10.24 -18.51
C PHE A 202 7.60 -8.97 -17.75
N ARG A 203 6.96 -8.02 -18.43
CA ARG A 203 6.39 -6.83 -17.79
C ARG A 203 5.14 -6.40 -18.52
N SER A 204 4.08 -6.10 -17.79
CA SER A 204 2.90 -5.40 -18.32
C SER A 204 2.37 -4.43 -17.28
N PHE A 205 2.02 -3.22 -17.70
CA PHE A 205 1.06 -2.42 -16.92
C PHE A 205 -0.33 -3.06 -17.03
N VAL A 206 -1.20 -2.73 -16.08
CA VAL A 206 -2.56 -3.26 -16.02
C VAL A 206 -3.53 -2.11 -15.84
N LYS A 207 -4.62 -2.10 -16.61
CA LYS A 207 -5.67 -1.11 -16.50
C LYS A 207 -6.64 -1.47 -15.36
N PRO A 208 -6.74 -0.67 -14.28
CA PRO A 208 -7.75 -0.85 -13.26
C PRO A 208 -9.16 -0.58 -13.83
N THR A 209 -10.16 -1.25 -13.28
CA THR A 209 -11.53 -1.31 -13.80
C THR A 209 -12.59 -0.92 -12.79
N TRP A 210 -12.35 -1.10 -11.49
CA TRP A 210 -13.27 -0.65 -10.45
C TRP A 210 -13.04 0.82 -10.13
N ARG A 211 -11.78 1.22 -9.88
CA ARG A 211 -11.39 2.63 -9.70
C ARG A 211 -10.25 2.97 -10.65
N PRO A 212 -10.56 3.37 -11.91
CA PRO A 212 -9.57 3.51 -12.96
C PRO A 212 -8.64 4.73 -12.79
N GLU A 213 -9.03 5.72 -11.99
CA GLU A 213 -8.22 6.90 -11.70
C GLU A 213 -7.26 6.62 -10.53
N LEU A 214 -5.96 6.74 -10.79
CA LEU A 214 -4.92 6.59 -9.78
C LEU A 214 -4.94 7.78 -8.82
N SER A 215 -4.79 7.50 -7.53
CA SER A 215 -4.59 8.57 -6.55
C SER A 215 -3.22 9.25 -6.75
N ALA A 216 -3.10 10.51 -6.32
CA ALA A 216 -1.83 11.21 -6.32
C ALA A 216 -0.78 10.47 -5.47
N PHE A 217 -1.20 9.90 -4.34
CA PHE A 217 -0.35 9.06 -3.49
C PHE A 217 0.17 7.84 -4.26
N CYS A 218 -0.70 7.10 -4.95
CA CYS A 218 -0.31 5.92 -5.73
C CYS A 218 0.67 6.27 -6.86
N THR A 219 0.40 7.34 -7.59
CA THR A 219 1.29 7.82 -8.66
C THR A 219 2.65 8.24 -8.10
N SER A 220 2.67 8.99 -6.98
CA SER A 220 3.91 9.42 -6.33
C SER A 220 4.71 8.24 -5.77
N LEU A 221 4.02 7.25 -5.18
CA LEU A 221 4.65 6.08 -4.60
C LEU A 221 5.24 5.22 -5.71
N THR A 222 4.45 4.82 -6.69
CA THR A 222 4.83 3.82 -7.70
C THR A 222 5.56 4.39 -8.93
N GLY A 223 5.40 5.68 -9.18
CA GLY A 223 5.88 6.32 -10.42
C GLY A 223 5.04 5.97 -11.66
N ILE A 224 3.99 5.15 -11.51
CA ILE A 224 3.09 4.79 -12.61
C ILE A 224 2.11 5.93 -12.84
N THR A 225 2.08 6.43 -14.08
CA THR A 225 1.22 7.53 -14.50
C THR A 225 -0.16 7.04 -14.95
N GLN A 226 -1.16 7.92 -14.87
CA GLN A 226 -2.50 7.64 -15.40
C GLN A 226 -2.45 7.22 -16.88
N ALA A 227 -1.65 7.91 -17.71
CA ALA A 227 -1.51 7.59 -19.12
C ALA A 227 -0.92 6.20 -19.40
N GLN A 228 -0.13 5.63 -18.47
CA GLN A 228 0.36 4.25 -18.59
C GLN A 228 -0.77 3.25 -18.34
N VAL A 229 -1.54 3.42 -17.27
CA VAL A 229 -2.66 2.50 -16.96
C VAL A 229 -3.83 2.66 -17.92
N ASP A 230 -4.07 3.85 -18.47
CA ASP A 230 -5.15 4.09 -19.44
C ASP A 230 -4.97 3.31 -20.74
N ARG A 231 -3.72 3.20 -21.19
CA ARG A 231 -3.30 2.47 -22.41
C ARG A 231 -3.01 0.99 -22.14
N ALA A 232 -2.94 0.59 -20.87
CA ALA A 232 -2.63 -0.78 -20.51
C ALA A 232 -3.77 -1.75 -20.86
N PRO A 233 -3.46 -3.04 -21.11
CA PRO A 233 -4.46 -4.08 -21.16
C PRO A 233 -5.16 -4.26 -19.80
N LYS A 234 -6.42 -4.72 -19.82
CA LYS A 234 -7.10 -5.19 -18.60
C LYS A 234 -6.41 -6.46 -18.08
N PHE A 235 -6.56 -6.73 -16.79
CA PHE A 235 -5.93 -7.89 -16.13
C PHE A 235 -6.13 -9.23 -16.85
N THR A 236 -7.34 -9.48 -17.39
CA THR A 236 -7.61 -10.72 -18.13
C THR A 236 -6.74 -10.88 -19.37
N LYS A 237 -6.45 -9.79 -20.10
CA LYS A 237 -5.53 -9.78 -21.24
C LYS A 237 -4.07 -9.90 -20.81
N VAL A 238 -3.71 -9.39 -19.63
CA VAL A 238 -2.38 -9.62 -19.04
C VAL A 238 -2.18 -11.10 -18.71
N LEU A 239 -3.19 -11.77 -18.17
CA LEU A 239 -3.14 -13.23 -17.93
C LEU A 239 -2.97 -14.02 -19.23
N GLU A 240 -3.63 -13.63 -20.32
CA GLU A 240 -3.42 -14.25 -21.64
C GLU A 240 -1.97 -14.06 -22.12
N SER A 241 -1.46 -12.82 -22.12
CA SER A 241 -0.07 -12.54 -22.51
C SER A 241 0.94 -13.26 -21.60
N PHE A 242 0.65 -13.39 -20.31
CA PHE A 242 1.51 -14.11 -19.38
C PHE A 242 1.41 -15.63 -19.56
N TYR A 243 0.26 -16.16 -19.97
CA TYR A 243 0.13 -17.57 -20.34
C TYR A 243 1.04 -17.89 -21.55
N GLU A 244 1.06 -17.03 -22.57
CA GLU A 244 2.00 -17.14 -23.70
C GLU A 244 3.47 -17.06 -23.24
N PHE A 245 3.77 -16.23 -22.24
CA PHE A 245 5.09 -16.20 -21.61
C PHE A 245 5.48 -17.55 -20.98
N LEU A 246 4.55 -18.22 -20.30
CA LEU A 246 4.79 -19.54 -19.72
C LEU A 246 5.00 -20.61 -20.81
N LEU A 247 4.23 -20.54 -21.90
CA LEU A 247 4.34 -21.46 -23.04
C LEU A 247 5.68 -21.30 -23.76
N ARG A 248 6.07 -20.08 -24.15
CA ARG A 248 7.33 -19.83 -24.87
C ARG A 248 8.55 -20.25 -24.04
N ASN A 249 8.44 -20.18 -22.71
CA ASN A 249 9.47 -20.61 -21.79
C ASN A 249 9.40 -22.10 -21.43
N LYS A 250 8.46 -22.87 -21.98
CA LYS A 250 8.28 -24.31 -21.73
C LYS A 250 8.04 -24.65 -20.26
N LEU A 251 7.37 -23.76 -19.54
CA LEU A 251 7.01 -23.99 -18.13
C LEU A 251 5.74 -24.82 -17.99
N ILE A 252 4.86 -24.73 -18.98
CA ILE A 252 3.58 -25.44 -19.03
C ILE A 252 3.31 -26.01 -20.43
N ASP A 253 2.49 -27.06 -20.49
CA ASP A 253 2.13 -27.75 -21.72
C ASP A 253 1.13 -26.92 -22.55
N PRO A 254 1.35 -26.72 -23.86
CA PRO A 254 0.43 -25.96 -24.71
C PRO A 254 -0.97 -26.54 -24.87
N SER A 255 -1.12 -27.85 -24.71
CA SER A 255 -2.39 -28.56 -24.93
C SER A 255 -3.17 -28.72 -23.63
N THR A 256 -2.49 -29.08 -22.54
CA THR A 256 -3.14 -29.40 -21.26
C THR A 256 -3.07 -28.26 -20.24
N GLY A 257 -2.12 -27.33 -20.39
CA GLY A 257 -1.82 -26.30 -19.39
C GLY A 257 -1.18 -26.84 -18.10
N GLU A 258 -0.82 -28.12 -18.06
CA GLU A 258 -0.11 -28.74 -16.95
C GLU A 258 1.35 -28.29 -16.91
N ARG A 259 2.00 -28.41 -15.74
CA ARG A 259 3.39 -28.00 -15.57
C ARG A 259 4.33 -28.97 -16.28
N LEU A 260 5.25 -28.44 -17.10
CA LEU A 260 6.35 -29.20 -17.69
C LEU A 260 7.60 -29.19 -16.80
N GLU A 261 7.76 -28.13 -16.00
CA GLU A 261 8.85 -27.96 -15.04
C GLU A 261 8.31 -27.65 -13.65
N GLN A 262 9.06 -28.07 -12.62
CA GLN A 262 8.75 -27.66 -11.26
C GLN A 262 9.19 -26.22 -11.05
N PHE A 263 8.24 -25.28 -10.97
CA PHE A 263 8.53 -23.89 -10.65
C PHE A 263 7.86 -23.38 -9.38
N ILE A 264 8.50 -22.40 -8.74
CA ILE A 264 8.05 -21.74 -7.53
C ILE A 264 7.93 -20.23 -7.77
N TRP A 265 6.94 -19.60 -7.15
CA TRP A 265 6.81 -18.14 -7.12
C TRP A 265 7.69 -17.54 -6.03
N CYS A 266 8.35 -16.42 -6.28
CA CYS A 266 9.19 -15.74 -5.31
C CYS A 266 8.79 -14.28 -5.17
N THR A 267 8.52 -13.83 -3.95
CA THR A 267 7.97 -12.49 -3.66
C THR A 267 8.67 -11.86 -2.45
N ASP A 268 8.67 -10.52 -2.33
CA ASP A 268 9.18 -9.83 -1.12
C ASP A 268 8.08 -9.66 -0.06
N GLY A 269 7.75 -10.78 0.59
CA GLY A 269 6.63 -10.86 1.52
C GLY A 269 5.46 -11.64 0.95
N PRO A 270 4.35 -11.76 1.68
CA PRO A 270 3.25 -12.62 1.28
C PRO A 270 2.22 -11.93 0.36
N PHE A 271 2.28 -10.62 0.19
CA PHE A 271 1.12 -9.83 -0.24
C PHE A 271 0.76 -10.01 -1.72
N ASP A 272 1.74 -10.15 -2.60
CA ASP A 272 1.53 -10.28 -4.06
C ASP A 272 0.53 -11.36 -4.40
N ILE A 273 0.84 -12.60 -4.08
CA ILE A 273 0.01 -13.74 -4.48
C ILE A 273 -1.10 -14.00 -3.47
N ARG A 274 -0.81 -13.91 -2.16
CA ARG A 274 -1.82 -14.22 -1.12
C ARG A 274 -2.97 -13.23 -1.12
N ASP A 275 -2.68 -11.95 -1.42
CA ASP A 275 -3.63 -10.85 -1.25
C ASP A 275 -3.94 -10.18 -2.60
N PHE A 276 -2.98 -9.55 -3.27
CA PHE A 276 -3.24 -8.75 -4.47
C PHE A 276 -3.79 -9.59 -5.63
N VAL A 277 -3.20 -10.74 -5.94
CA VAL A 277 -3.72 -11.64 -6.99
C VAL A 277 -5.13 -12.13 -6.67
N VAL A 278 -5.41 -12.48 -5.42
CA VAL A 278 -6.75 -12.97 -5.01
C VAL A 278 -7.79 -11.86 -5.19
N LYS A 279 -7.49 -10.64 -4.72
CA LYS A 279 -8.35 -9.47 -4.92
C LYS A 279 -8.57 -9.18 -6.40
N GLN A 280 -7.50 -9.17 -7.19
CA GLN A 280 -7.57 -8.87 -8.61
C GLN A 280 -8.39 -9.91 -9.38
N CYS A 281 -8.25 -11.19 -9.07
CA CYS A 281 -9.06 -12.26 -9.66
C CYS A 281 -10.55 -12.06 -9.33
N PHE A 282 -10.87 -11.71 -8.08
CA PHE A 282 -12.25 -11.40 -7.67
C PHE A 282 -12.81 -10.21 -8.46
N ILE A 283 -12.11 -9.07 -8.49
CA ILE A 283 -12.55 -7.85 -9.19
C ILE A 283 -12.71 -8.10 -10.69
N SER A 284 -11.78 -8.85 -11.29
CA SER A 284 -11.79 -9.17 -12.73
C SER A 284 -12.76 -10.28 -13.11
N LYS A 285 -13.47 -10.88 -12.14
CA LYS A 285 -14.40 -12.00 -12.34
C LYS A 285 -13.76 -13.20 -13.03
N VAL A 286 -12.50 -13.49 -12.69
CA VAL A 286 -11.78 -14.65 -13.20
C VAL A 286 -11.42 -15.59 -12.07
N GLN A 287 -11.43 -16.89 -12.36
CA GLN A 287 -10.86 -17.86 -11.45
C GLN A 287 -9.34 -17.69 -11.46
N MET A 288 -8.71 -17.72 -10.28
CA MET A 288 -7.26 -17.74 -10.17
C MET A 288 -6.69 -18.94 -10.96
N PRO A 289 -5.82 -18.72 -11.96
CA PRO A 289 -5.24 -19.80 -12.76
C PRO A 289 -4.48 -20.84 -11.93
N LEU A 290 -4.48 -22.10 -12.36
CA LEU A 290 -3.82 -23.20 -11.64
C LEU A 290 -2.31 -22.96 -11.46
N TRP A 291 -1.64 -22.39 -12.45
CA TRP A 291 -0.21 -22.08 -12.39
C TRP A 291 0.14 -21.00 -11.34
N LEU A 292 -0.81 -20.13 -10.93
CA LEU A 292 -0.66 -19.19 -9.82
C LEU A 292 -0.91 -19.81 -8.44
N LYS A 293 -1.62 -20.95 -8.38
CA LYS A 293 -1.99 -21.61 -7.12
C LYS A 293 -0.89 -22.51 -6.54
N GLY A 294 0.33 -22.40 -7.06
CA GLY A 294 1.46 -23.23 -6.65
C GLY A 294 2.17 -22.73 -5.41
N ASP A 295 3.36 -23.27 -5.22
CA ASP A 295 4.27 -22.94 -4.13
C ASP A 295 4.75 -21.49 -4.19
N VAL A 296 4.89 -20.86 -3.01
CA VAL A 296 5.38 -19.49 -2.84
C VAL A 296 6.53 -19.43 -1.83
N LEU A 297 7.61 -18.80 -2.26
CA LEU A 297 8.78 -18.45 -1.47
C LEU A 297 8.77 -16.94 -1.19
N ASP A 298 8.53 -16.59 0.07
CA ASP A 298 8.78 -15.25 0.60
C ASP A 298 10.27 -15.11 0.88
N VAL A 299 10.94 -14.31 0.06
CA VAL A 299 12.40 -14.12 0.08
C VAL A 299 12.85 -13.47 1.39
N ARG A 300 12.04 -12.56 1.93
CA ARG A 300 12.28 -11.89 3.20
C ARG A 300 12.43 -12.86 4.34
N LYS A 301 11.56 -13.87 4.40
CA LYS A 301 11.64 -14.92 5.44
C LYS A 301 12.93 -15.71 5.36
N VAL A 302 13.46 -15.97 4.15
CA VAL A 302 14.73 -16.69 3.98
C VAL A 302 15.88 -15.88 4.55
N VAL A 303 16.01 -14.62 4.15
CA VAL A 303 17.10 -13.74 4.60
C VAL A 303 17.03 -13.57 6.12
N THR A 304 15.85 -13.23 6.66
CA THR A 304 15.65 -13.09 8.11
C THR A 304 15.96 -14.38 8.88
N TYR A 305 15.61 -15.55 8.32
CA TYR A 305 15.90 -16.84 8.96
C TYR A 305 17.40 -17.10 9.06
N TYR A 306 18.17 -16.87 8.01
CA TYR A 306 19.62 -17.12 8.01
C TYR A 306 20.38 -16.14 8.89
N LEU A 307 19.97 -14.87 8.95
CA LEU A 307 20.52 -13.93 9.93
C LEU A 307 20.25 -14.39 11.35
N ALA A 308 19.02 -14.84 11.63
CA ALA A 308 18.65 -15.32 12.96
C ALA A 308 19.42 -16.59 13.37
N LEU A 309 19.71 -17.49 12.42
CA LEU A 309 20.59 -18.65 12.63
C LEU A 309 22.02 -18.22 13.00
N GLN A 310 22.58 -17.24 12.28
CA GLN A 310 23.93 -16.71 12.54
C GLN A 310 24.03 -16.07 13.94
N GLU A 311 23.00 -15.32 14.36
CA GLU A 311 22.92 -14.74 15.71
C GLU A 311 22.68 -15.79 16.82
N GLY A 312 22.54 -17.08 16.49
CA GLY A 312 22.23 -18.14 17.45
C GLY A 312 20.82 -18.03 18.06
N THR A 313 19.94 -17.20 17.49
CA THR A 313 18.58 -16.94 18.01
C THR A 313 17.57 -18.02 17.64
N VAL A 314 17.97 -18.97 16.79
CA VAL A 314 17.13 -20.08 16.33
C VAL A 314 17.97 -21.35 16.39
N SER A 315 17.70 -22.23 17.34
CA SER A 315 18.15 -23.63 17.26
C SER A 315 17.32 -24.34 16.18
N LYS A 316 17.89 -25.38 15.52
CA LYS A 316 17.35 -26.15 14.36
C LYS A 316 15.82 -26.11 14.18
N PRO A 317 15.30 -26.08 12.93
CA PRO A 317 13.88 -25.89 12.66
C PRO A 317 13.02 -26.87 13.50
N PRO A 318 12.01 -26.37 14.23
CA PRO A 318 11.18 -27.24 15.02
C PRO A 318 10.37 -28.15 14.08
N ARG A 319 10.45 -29.47 14.28
CA ARG A 319 9.39 -30.36 13.81
C ARG A 319 8.09 -29.93 14.49
N PRO A 320 6.94 -29.89 13.80
CA PRO A 320 5.71 -29.41 14.40
C PRO A 320 5.29 -30.36 15.53
N LYS A 321 5.53 -29.94 16.77
CA LYS A 321 4.94 -30.56 17.96
C LYS A 321 4.44 -29.45 18.88
N ASN A 322 3.14 -29.22 18.77
CA ASN A 322 2.24 -28.41 19.59
C ASN A 322 2.05 -26.92 19.25
N PRO A 323 0.79 -26.41 19.26
CA PRO A 323 0.44 -25.07 18.79
C PRO A 323 0.42 -23.97 19.87
N PHE A 324 0.81 -24.26 21.11
CA PHE A 324 0.67 -23.29 22.21
C PHE A 324 1.93 -23.23 23.08
N PRO A 325 2.79 -22.20 22.93
CA PRO A 325 3.85 -21.94 23.88
C PRO A 325 3.25 -21.31 25.14
N LYS A 326 3.44 -21.98 26.29
CA LYS A 326 3.24 -21.38 27.62
C LYS A 326 4.50 -20.59 27.98
N GLY A 327 4.33 -19.32 28.36
CA GLY A 327 5.36 -18.53 29.04
C GLY A 327 5.92 -17.37 28.23
N GLY A 328 5.78 -16.16 28.78
CA GLY A 328 6.21 -14.88 28.20
C GLY A 328 7.72 -14.74 28.10
N THR A 329 8.31 -15.37 27.09
CA THR A 329 9.64 -15.00 26.62
C THR A 329 9.48 -13.71 25.81
N LEU A 330 10.30 -12.68 26.07
CA LEU A 330 10.43 -11.51 25.20
C LEU A 330 10.89 -11.99 23.81
N VAL A 331 9.94 -12.36 22.96
CA VAL A 331 10.22 -12.66 21.56
C VAL A 331 10.65 -11.34 20.95
N ARG A 332 11.96 -11.13 20.77
CA ARG A 332 12.50 -10.05 19.93
C ARG A 332 11.73 -10.15 18.62
N ARG A 333 10.79 -9.21 18.37
CA ARG A 333 9.98 -9.21 17.14
C ARG A 333 10.98 -9.31 15.99
N ARG A 334 10.94 -10.42 15.25
CA ARG A 334 11.82 -10.61 14.10
C ARG A 334 11.59 -9.43 13.15
N ARG A 335 12.62 -8.62 12.96
CA ARG A 335 12.57 -7.47 12.05
C ARG A 335 12.38 -8.02 10.63
N THR A 336 11.32 -7.58 9.97
CA THR A 336 11.11 -7.82 8.54
C THR A 336 11.99 -6.84 7.77
N LEU A 337 12.77 -7.34 6.82
CA LEU A 337 13.69 -6.53 6.03
C LEU A 337 13.02 -6.09 4.72
N ASN A 338 13.09 -4.81 4.35
CA ASN A 338 12.73 -4.40 2.99
C ASN A 338 13.82 -4.85 1.98
N ILE A 339 13.58 -4.64 0.68
CA ILE A 339 14.51 -5.08 -0.38
C ILE A 339 15.91 -4.47 -0.20
N GLU A 340 16.01 -3.17 0.08
CA GLU A 340 17.31 -2.51 0.29
C GLU A 340 18.10 -3.09 1.47
N GLN A 341 17.39 -3.36 2.57
CA GLN A 341 17.98 -4.00 3.74
C GLN A 341 18.43 -5.42 3.41
N GLN A 342 17.67 -6.18 2.63
CA GLN A 342 18.07 -7.52 2.15
C GLN A 342 19.33 -7.46 1.29
N LEU A 343 19.44 -6.51 0.36
CA LEU A 343 20.64 -6.29 -0.44
C LEU A 343 21.85 -5.98 0.47
N ARG A 344 21.68 -5.07 1.42
CA ARG A 344 22.76 -4.65 2.33
C ARG A 344 23.24 -5.78 3.23
N VAL A 345 22.35 -6.53 3.88
CA VAL A 345 22.74 -7.64 4.75
C VAL A 345 23.38 -8.78 3.95
N LEU A 346 23.06 -8.92 2.66
CA LEU A 346 23.72 -9.84 1.76
C LEU A 346 24.99 -9.26 1.12
N ASN A 347 25.42 -8.06 1.51
CA ASN A 347 26.62 -7.41 0.94
C ASN A 347 26.56 -7.28 -0.59
N LEU A 348 25.37 -7.10 -1.15
CA LEU A 348 25.16 -6.76 -2.56
C LEU A 348 25.26 -5.25 -2.74
N ALA A 349 25.56 -4.81 -3.96
CA ALA A 349 25.42 -3.41 -4.33
C ALA A 349 24.00 -2.91 -4.07
N GLU A 350 23.86 -1.58 -3.91
CA GLU A 350 22.60 -0.93 -3.57
C GLU A 350 21.47 -1.23 -4.56
N PHE A 351 20.26 -0.81 -4.19
CA PHE A 351 19.07 -0.96 -5.02
C PHE A 351 19.30 -0.30 -6.39
N ILE A 352 18.99 -1.01 -7.46
CA ILE A 352 19.11 -0.51 -8.83
C ILE A 352 17.72 -0.15 -9.36
N GLY A 353 17.56 1.07 -9.86
CA GLY A 353 16.30 1.56 -10.42
C GLY A 353 15.50 2.37 -9.41
N ARG A 354 14.17 2.36 -9.55
CA ARG A 354 13.26 3.11 -8.69
C ARG A 354 12.55 2.16 -7.71
N GLN A 355 12.60 2.46 -6.41
CA GLN A 355 11.76 1.71 -5.43
C GLN A 355 10.28 1.88 -5.76
N HIS A 356 9.46 0.86 -5.51
CA HIS A 356 8.04 0.83 -5.86
C HIS A 356 7.78 0.92 -7.37
N SER A 357 8.78 0.61 -8.20
CA SER A 357 8.59 0.27 -9.61
C SER A 357 8.70 -1.24 -9.66
N GLY A 358 7.58 -1.93 -9.90
CA GLY A 358 7.51 -3.37 -9.68
C GLY A 358 8.58 -4.14 -10.46
N ILE A 359 8.93 -3.70 -11.68
CA ILE A 359 10.02 -4.35 -12.43
C ILE A 359 11.39 -4.18 -11.79
N ASP A 360 11.69 -3.01 -11.23
CA ASP A 360 12.99 -2.73 -10.61
C ASP A 360 13.08 -3.48 -9.29
N ASP A 361 12.00 -3.50 -8.51
CA ASP A 361 11.91 -4.30 -7.29
C ASP A 361 12.08 -5.81 -7.61
N THR A 362 11.38 -6.33 -8.62
CA THR A 362 11.50 -7.72 -9.07
C THR A 362 12.94 -8.08 -9.48
N ARG A 363 13.63 -7.20 -10.20
CA ARG A 363 15.06 -7.40 -10.56
C ARG A 363 15.96 -7.41 -9.33
N ASN A 364 15.70 -6.56 -8.33
CA ASN A 364 16.48 -6.57 -7.09
C ASN A 364 16.19 -7.81 -6.23
N ILE A 365 14.95 -8.28 -6.18
CA ILE A 365 14.60 -9.56 -5.53
C ILE A 365 15.30 -10.73 -6.26
N ALA A 366 15.37 -10.71 -7.58
CA ALA A 366 16.12 -11.70 -8.35
C ALA A 366 17.61 -11.70 -7.97
N ARG A 367 18.24 -10.53 -7.79
CA ARG A 367 19.63 -10.41 -7.29
C ARG A 367 19.79 -11.06 -5.90
N VAL A 368 18.83 -10.84 -5.00
CA VAL A 368 18.80 -11.47 -3.68
C VAL A 368 18.75 -13.00 -3.81
N LEU A 369 17.84 -13.54 -4.61
CA LEU A 369 17.72 -15.00 -4.83
C LEU A 369 18.98 -15.63 -5.42
N ILE A 370 19.59 -14.96 -6.41
CA ILE A 370 20.85 -15.40 -7.03
C ILE A 370 21.96 -15.46 -5.97
N GLU A 371 22.05 -14.47 -5.08
CA GLU A 371 23.04 -14.45 -4.01
C GLU A 371 22.79 -15.54 -2.95
N LEU A 372 21.53 -15.76 -2.56
CA LEU A 372 21.16 -16.87 -1.67
C LEU A 372 21.56 -18.22 -2.28
N ALA A 373 21.28 -18.42 -3.58
CA ALA A 373 21.68 -19.61 -4.32
C ALA A 373 23.20 -19.83 -4.34
N LYS A 374 23.99 -18.77 -4.61
CA LYS A 374 25.46 -18.81 -4.57
C LYS A 374 25.99 -19.27 -3.21
N ARG A 375 25.35 -18.84 -2.12
CA ARG A 375 25.65 -19.26 -0.74
C ARG A 375 25.14 -20.67 -0.39
N GLY A 376 24.67 -21.45 -1.36
CA GLY A 376 24.16 -22.80 -1.15
C GLY A 376 22.93 -22.83 -0.24
N ILE A 377 22.12 -21.77 -0.24
CA ILE A 377 20.85 -21.76 0.46
C ILE A 377 19.81 -22.47 -0.40
N ARG A 378 19.11 -23.43 0.20
CA ARG A 378 18.04 -24.16 -0.46
C ARG A 378 16.79 -23.28 -0.55
N LEU A 379 16.26 -23.11 -1.75
CA LEU A 379 15.12 -22.22 -2.04
C LEU A 379 13.83 -23.05 -2.06
N GLU A 380 13.04 -22.90 -0.99
CA GLU A 380 11.87 -23.75 -0.71
C GLU A 380 10.65 -22.90 -0.35
N PRO A 381 9.42 -23.40 -0.59
CA PRO A 381 8.23 -22.67 -0.19
C PRO A 381 8.16 -22.46 1.31
N ASN A 382 7.71 -21.28 1.70
CA ASN A 382 7.61 -20.89 3.12
C ASN A 382 6.38 -20.01 3.40
N THR A 383 5.52 -19.83 2.39
CA THR A 383 4.33 -18.98 2.47
C THR A 383 3.11 -19.71 1.90
N PRO A 384 2.09 -20.00 2.72
CA PRO A 384 0.84 -20.53 2.22
C PRO A 384 0.03 -19.42 1.54
N ILE A 385 -0.69 -19.79 0.48
CA ILE A 385 -1.68 -18.95 -0.18
C ILE A 385 -3.08 -19.45 0.11
N TYR A 386 -4.05 -18.54 0.07
CA TYR A 386 -5.45 -18.86 0.32
C TYR A 386 -6.31 -18.29 -0.82
N PRO A 387 -6.40 -18.96 -1.99
CA PRO A 387 -7.16 -18.45 -3.13
C PRO A 387 -8.64 -18.16 -2.85
N GLY A 388 -9.21 -18.80 -1.83
CA GLY A 388 -10.58 -18.56 -1.37
C GLY A 388 -10.73 -17.46 -0.31
N ARG A 389 -9.65 -16.73 0.02
CA ARG A 389 -9.71 -15.64 1.00
C ARG A 389 -10.70 -14.57 0.54
N ARG A 390 -11.47 -14.05 1.49
CA ARG A 390 -12.44 -12.99 1.25
C ARG A 390 -12.17 -11.80 2.17
N TRP A 391 -12.55 -10.62 1.70
CA TRP A 391 -12.54 -9.37 2.45
C TRP A 391 -13.98 -8.89 2.63
N GLN A 392 -14.23 -8.04 3.63
CA GLN A 392 -15.58 -7.57 3.96
C GLN A 392 -16.27 -6.85 2.79
N TRP A 393 -15.49 -6.13 1.97
CA TRP A 393 -15.99 -5.46 0.77
C TRP A 393 -16.32 -6.41 -0.40
N MET A 394 -16.05 -7.71 -0.29
CA MET A 394 -16.34 -8.65 -1.38
C MET A 394 -17.78 -9.15 -1.34
N GLY A 395 -18.63 -8.62 -2.22
CA GLY A 395 -20.00 -9.10 -2.45
C GLY A 395 -20.07 -10.30 -3.41
N LYS A 396 -21.07 -10.29 -4.31
CA LYS A 396 -21.14 -11.24 -5.44
C LYS A 396 -19.86 -11.19 -6.29
N PRO A 397 -19.54 -12.20 -7.11
CA PRO A 397 -18.32 -12.19 -7.92
C PRO A 397 -18.09 -10.88 -8.69
N GLY A 398 -16.99 -10.19 -8.38
CA GLY A 398 -16.62 -8.87 -8.95
C GLY A 398 -17.42 -7.67 -8.43
N GLN A 399 -18.24 -7.84 -7.41
CA GLN A 399 -18.95 -6.76 -6.73
C GLN A 399 -18.12 -6.27 -5.53
N VAL A 400 -17.67 -5.02 -5.60
CA VAL A 400 -17.09 -4.31 -4.46
C VAL A 400 -18.20 -3.59 -3.72
N LEU A 401 -18.32 -3.84 -2.42
CA LEU A 401 -19.27 -3.20 -1.51
C LEU A 401 -18.63 -1.93 -0.96
N GLU A 402 -19.02 -0.79 -1.54
CA GLU A 402 -18.44 0.53 -1.28
C GLU A 402 -18.58 0.94 0.20
N GLU A 403 -19.64 0.51 0.87
CA GLU A 403 -19.90 0.79 2.29
C GLU A 403 -18.79 0.25 3.23
N TYR A 404 -18.02 -0.74 2.78
CA TYR A 404 -16.88 -1.29 3.52
C TYR A 404 -15.53 -0.71 3.08
N CYS A 405 -15.52 0.23 2.14
CA CYS A 405 -14.29 0.84 1.64
C CYS A 405 -13.94 2.13 2.39
N PHE A 406 -14.88 2.81 3.07
CA PHE A 406 -14.66 4.14 3.66
C PHE A 406 -14.49 4.17 5.19
N ILE A 407 -13.98 3.09 5.80
CA ILE A 407 -13.82 3.01 7.27
C ILE A 407 -12.50 3.59 7.73
#